data_AF-M0I856-F1
#
_entry.id   AF-M0I856-F1
#
_cell.length_a   1.000
_cell.length_b   1.000
_cell.length_c   1.000
_cell.angle_alpha   90.00
_cell.angle_beta   90.00
_cell.angle_gamma   90.00
#
_symmetry.space_group_name_H-M   'P 1'
#
loop_
_entity.id
_entity.type
_entity.pdbx_description
1 polymer ?
#
loop_
_entity_poly.entity_id
_entity_poly.type
_entity_poly.pdbx_seq_one_letter_code
_entity_poly.pdbx_strand_id
1 'polypeptide(L)'
;MTDDPFSLTIPEGWTVETDGDTDDASAQTIYESPDADYRVVVTEFARGLTLYWWVDIFAHADGEWHRREVGFGDSYRDPEKVTAAAQDAVDQLAPTTDGHLQSFADN
;
A
#
# COMPACT_ATOMS: atom_id res chain seq x y z
N MET A 1 -6.47 -17.39 -7.25
CA MET A 1 -5.30 -17.46 -6.37
C MET A 1 -4.61 -16.15 -6.56
N THR A 2 -4.89 -15.23 -5.65
CA THR A 2 -4.34 -13.89 -5.72
C THR A 2 -2.95 -13.99 -5.10
N ASP A 3 -1.92 -13.94 -5.94
CA ASP A 3 -0.52 -14.07 -5.53
C ASP A 3 -0.10 -12.73 -4.91
N ASP A 4 -0.39 -12.60 -3.62
CA ASP A 4 -0.02 -11.41 -2.85
C ASP A 4 1.41 -11.59 -2.32
N PRO A 5 2.41 -10.87 -2.87
CA PRO A 5 3.81 -11.08 -2.53
C PRO A 5 4.16 -10.66 -1.10
N PHE A 6 3.36 -9.77 -0.51
CA PHE A 6 3.59 -9.26 0.84
C PHE A 6 2.77 -9.99 1.92
N SER A 7 1.89 -10.92 1.53
CA SER A 7 0.96 -11.64 2.41
C SER A 7 0.20 -10.72 3.38
N LEU A 8 -0.26 -9.56 2.90
CA LEU A 8 -1.04 -8.60 3.66
C LEU A 8 -2.43 -9.16 3.99
N THR A 9 -2.89 -8.83 5.19
CA THR A 9 -4.29 -9.04 5.57
C THR A 9 -5.10 -7.88 5.01
N ILE A 10 -5.68 -8.06 3.83
CA ILE A 10 -6.54 -7.06 3.20
C ILE A 10 -8.00 -7.20 3.69
N PRO A 11 -8.72 -6.08 3.88
CA PRO A 11 -10.12 -6.10 4.31
C PRO A 11 -11.03 -6.73 3.25
N GLU A 12 -12.23 -7.14 3.66
CA GLU A 12 -13.21 -7.69 2.74
C GLU A 12 -13.54 -6.70 1.61
N GLY A 13 -13.56 -7.20 0.37
CA GLY A 13 -13.83 -6.41 -0.82
C GLY A 13 -12.61 -5.72 -1.42
N TRP A 14 -11.47 -5.68 -0.72
CA TRP A 14 -10.23 -5.19 -1.33
C TRP A 14 -9.73 -6.17 -2.39
N THR A 15 -9.18 -5.61 -3.46
CA THR A 15 -8.50 -6.36 -4.51
C THR A 15 -7.02 -6.11 -4.40
N VAL A 16 -6.21 -7.09 -4.82
CA VAL A 16 -4.79 -6.90 -5.03
C VAL A 16 -4.43 -7.34 -6.44
N GLU A 17 -3.69 -6.48 -7.11
CA GLU A 17 -3.18 -6.66 -8.46
C GLU A 17 -1.67 -6.49 -8.42
N THR A 18 -0.95 -7.52 -8.85
CA THR A 18 0.51 -7.48 -8.95
C THR A 18 0.86 -7.29 -10.42
N ASP A 19 1.34 -6.09 -10.77
CA ASP A 19 1.89 -5.80 -12.08
C ASP A 19 3.38 -6.20 -12.07
N GLY A 20 3.64 -7.40 -12.62
CA GLY A 20 4.99 -7.91 -12.84
C GLY A 20 5.44 -7.78 -14.31
N ASP A 21 4.65 -7.11 -15.15
CA ASP A 21 4.84 -7.00 -16.60
C ASP A 21 5.29 -5.59 -16.98
N THR A 22 6.25 -5.04 -16.24
CA THR A 22 6.94 -3.84 -16.67
C THR A 22 8.35 -4.25 -17.14
N ASP A 23 8.58 -4.15 -18.45
CA ASP A 23 9.88 -4.26 -19.14
C ASP A 23 10.98 -3.34 -18.53
N ASP A 24 10.59 -2.51 -17.56
CA ASP A 24 11.34 -1.56 -16.76
C ASP A 24 11.52 -2.10 -15.32
N ALA A 25 12.66 -2.76 -15.03
CA ALA A 25 13.34 -3.09 -13.75
C ALA A 25 12.63 -2.97 -12.36
N SER A 26 11.31 -2.98 -12.29
CA SER A 26 10.50 -2.61 -11.14
C SER A 26 9.15 -3.32 -11.22
N ALA A 27 8.74 -3.94 -10.11
CA ALA A 27 7.45 -4.60 -9.98
C ALA A 27 6.54 -3.74 -9.10
N GLN A 28 5.24 -3.75 -9.36
CA GLN A 28 4.27 -3.00 -8.56
C GLN A 28 3.17 -3.90 -8.02
N THR A 29 2.79 -3.71 -6.76
CA THR A 29 1.64 -4.37 -6.14
C THR A 29 0.65 -3.31 -5.70
N ILE A 30 -0.56 -3.40 -6.23
CA ILE A 30 -1.61 -2.41 -6.06
C ILE A 30 -2.74 -3.06 -5.25
N TYR A 31 -3.04 -2.47 -4.10
CA TYR A 31 -4.19 -2.82 -3.28
C TYR A 31 -5.25 -1.76 -3.49
N GLU A 32 -6.43 -2.14 -3.97
CA GLU A 32 -7.51 -1.20 -4.23
C GLU A 32 -8.72 -1.50 -3.34
N SER A 33 -9.30 -0.45 -2.76
CA SER A 33 -10.53 -0.56 -1.97
C SER A 33 -11.72 -0.89 -2.88
N PRO A 34 -12.75 -1.62 -2.41
CA PRO A 34 -13.92 -1.99 -3.21
C PRO A 34 -14.68 -0.80 -3.80
N ASP A 35 -14.68 0.34 -3.12
CA ASP A 35 -15.35 1.57 -3.55
C ASP A 35 -14.48 2.42 -4.51
N ALA A 36 -13.25 1.97 -4.81
CA ALA A 36 -12.24 2.69 -5.57
C ALA A 36 -11.94 4.11 -5.02
N ASP A 37 -12.22 4.36 -3.73
CA ASP A 37 -11.89 5.60 -3.03
C ASP A 37 -10.40 5.67 -2.64
N TYR A 38 -9.78 4.51 -2.39
CA TYR A 38 -8.40 4.42 -1.96
C TYR A 38 -7.64 3.30 -2.68
N ARG A 39 -6.35 3.53 -2.91
CA ARG A 39 -5.42 2.50 -3.34
C ARG A 39 -4.07 2.66 -2.66
N VAL A 40 -3.45 1.55 -2.31
CA VAL A 40 -2.10 1.46 -1.79
C VAL A 40 -1.23 0.82 -2.85
N VAL A 41 -0.15 1.46 -3.25
CA VAL A 41 0.77 0.97 -4.28
C VAL A 41 2.13 0.73 -3.65
N VAL A 42 2.57 -0.52 -3.67
CA VAL A 42 3.92 -0.91 -3.28
C VAL A 42 4.73 -1.02 -4.56
N THR A 43 5.75 -0.19 -4.70
CA THR A 43 6.69 -0.28 -5.84
C THR A 43 7.98 -0.90 -5.37
N GLU A 44 8.34 -2.01 -5.98
CA GLU A 44 9.65 -2.65 -5.87
C GLU A 44 10.53 -2.17 -7.03
N PHE A 45 11.76 -1.77 -6.73
CA PHE A 45 12.73 -1.42 -7.76
C PHE A 45 14.15 -1.80 -7.33
N ALA A 46 14.93 -2.31 -8.27
CA ALA A 46 16.34 -2.61 -8.04
C ALA A 46 17.22 -1.40 -8.37
N ARG A 47 18.08 -0.99 -7.43
CA ARG A 47 19.12 0.03 -7.69
C ARG A 47 20.50 -0.57 -7.42
N GLY A 48 21.16 -0.97 -8.50
CA GLY A 48 22.44 -1.68 -8.42
C GLY A 48 22.23 -3.13 -7.98
N LEU A 49 22.83 -3.52 -6.85
CA LEU A 49 22.68 -4.85 -6.23
C LEU A 49 21.73 -4.85 -5.03
N THR A 50 20.97 -3.77 -4.84
CA THR A 50 20.09 -3.59 -3.67
C THR A 50 18.67 -3.36 -4.15
N LEU A 51 17.75 -4.10 -3.56
CA LEU A 51 16.32 -3.97 -3.78
C LEU A 51 15.76 -2.91 -2.82
N TYR A 52 14.91 -2.06 -3.35
CA TYR A 52 14.26 -0.99 -2.60
C TYR A 52 12.76 -1.09 -2.84
N TRP A 53 12.00 -0.67 -1.84
CA TRP A 53 10.56 -0.59 -1.92
C TRP A 53 10.07 0.74 -1.40
N TRP A 54 8.95 1.23 -1.90
CA TRP A 54 8.21 2.28 -1.22
C TRP A 54 6.72 1.99 -1.29
N VAL A 55 5.98 2.60 -0.36
CA VAL A 55 4.52 2.50 -0.28
C VAL A 55 3.96 3.89 -0.56
N ASP A 56 3.13 3.99 -1.59
CA ASP A 56 2.37 5.19 -1.94
C ASP A 56 0.89 4.95 -1.64
N ILE A 57 0.23 5.94 -1.04
CA ILE A 57 -1.21 5.94 -0.84
C ILE A 57 -1.84 6.95 -1.78
N PHE A 58 -2.84 6.52 -2.55
CA PHE A 58 -3.65 7.40 -3.37
C PHE A 58 -5.09 7.37 -2.89
N ALA A 59 -5.71 8.54 -2.92
CA ALA A 59 -7.15 8.72 -2.71
C ALA A 59 -7.76 9.16 -4.04
N HIS A 60 -8.86 8.55 -4.43
CA HIS A 60 -9.65 8.98 -5.58
C HIS A 60 -10.55 10.13 -5.13
N ALA A 61 -10.34 11.32 -5.70
CA ALA A 61 -11.17 12.48 -5.44
C ALA A 61 -11.39 13.24 -6.74
N ASP A 62 -12.59 13.80 -6.93
CA ASP A 62 -12.95 14.57 -8.13
C ASP A 62 -12.82 13.79 -9.46
N GLY A 63 -12.84 12.45 -9.41
CA GLY A 63 -12.65 11.59 -10.60
C GLY A 63 -11.19 11.39 -10.99
N GLU A 64 -10.24 11.82 -10.15
CA GLU A 64 -8.80 11.65 -10.35
C GLU A 64 -8.14 11.00 -9.14
N TRP A 65 -7.07 10.23 -9.37
CA TRP A 65 -6.27 9.66 -8.30
C TRP A 65 -5.27 10.68 -7.77
N HIS A 66 -5.53 11.20 -6.58
CA HIS A 66 -4.63 12.08 -5.86
C HIS A 66 -3.69 11.28 -4.98
N ARG A 67 -2.38 11.42 -5.21
CA ARG A 67 -1.37 10.83 -4.33
C ARG A 67 -1.42 11.57 -2.99
N ARG A 68 -1.88 10.88 -1.94
CA ARG A 68 -2.09 11.42 -0.59
C ARG A 68 -0.80 11.40 0.21
N GLU A 69 -0.06 10.30 0.11
CA GLU A 69 1.16 10.09 0.87
C GLU A 69 2.19 9.40 -0.01
N VAL A 70 3.35 10.03 -0.15
CA VAL A 70 4.45 9.55 -0.99
C VAL A 70 5.50 8.93 -0.10
N GLY A 71 5.79 7.65 -0.34
CA GLY A 71 6.86 6.95 0.36
C GLY A 71 6.73 7.06 1.87
N PHE A 72 5.70 6.43 2.44
CA PHE A 72 5.59 6.23 3.89
C PHE A 72 6.97 5.83 4.42
N GLY A 73 7.72 6.72 5.08
CA GLY A 73 9.07 6.45 5.59
C GLY A 73 10.27 6.46 4.61
N ASP A 74 10.22 7.09 3.43
CA ASP A 74 11.37 7.32 2.51
C ASP A 74 12.15 6.03 2.14
N SER A 75 11.52 5.15 1.36
CA SER A 75 12.11 3.92 0.79
C SER A 75 12.69 2.88 1.78
N TYR A 76 12.05 1.71 1.80
CA TYR A 76 12.45 0.54 2.56
C TYR A 76 13.51 -0.27 1.81
N ARG A 77 14.41 -0.89 2.60
CA ARG A 77 15.40 -1.88 2.12
C ARG A 77 15.19 -3.26 2.74
N ASP A 78 14.28 -3.34 3.70
CA ASP A 78 13.93 -4.55 4.42
C ASP A 78 12.51 -4.96 3.99
N PRO A 79 12.31 -6.17 3.45
CA PRO A 79 10.99 -6.63 3.00
C PRO A 79 9.97 -6.63 4.15
N GLU A 80 10.38 -7.00 5.36
CA GLU A 80 9.51 -7.01 6.54
C GLU A 80 9.01 -5.60 6.91
N LYS A 81 9.83 -4.56 6.68
CA LYS A 81 9.43 -3.18 6.98
C LYS A 81 8.46 -2.62 5.95
N VAL A 82 8.67 -2.90 4.66
CA VAL A 82 7.70 -2.51 3.64
C VAL A 82 6.38 -3.25 3.83
N THR A 83 6.42 -4.54 4.16
CA THR A 83 5.21 -5.31 4.50
C THR A 83 4.47 -4.69 5.67
N ALA A 84 5.17 -4.36 6.77
CA ALA A 84 4.55 -3.73 7.93
C ALA A 84 3.95 -2.35 7.59
N ALA A 85 4.64 -1.54 6.79
CA ALA A 85 4.15 -0.23 6.37
C ALA A 85 2.95 -0.34 5.42
N ALA A 86 2.95 -1.29 4.48
CA ALA A 86 1.83 -1.53 3.59
C ALA A 86 0.62 -2.07 4.37
N GLN A 87 0.84 -2.95 5.34
CA GLN A 87 -0.21 -3.43 6.24
C GLN A 87 -0.83 -2.28 7.05
N ASP A 88 -0.01 -1.42 7.63
CA ASP A 88 -0.45 -0.25 8.39
C ASP A 88 -1.25 0.72 7.49
N ALA A 89 -0.77 0.98 6.27
CA ALA A 89 -1.50 1.79 5.30
C ALA A 89 -2.86 1.20 4.93
N VAL A 90 -2.94 -0.12 4.69
CA VAL A 90 -4.22 -0.79 4.40
C VAL A 90 -5.14 -0.77 5.62
N ASP A 91 -4.63 -1.01 6.83
CA ASP A 91 -5.40 -0.97 8.08
C ASP A 91 -5.97 0.44 8.35
N GLN A 92 -5.18 1.49 8.13
CA GLN A 92 -5.63 2.88 8.25
C GLN A 92 -6.74 3.26 7.25
N LEU A 93 -6.75 2.64 6.07
CA LEU A 93 -7.71 2.92 4.99
C LEU A 93 -8.91 1.99 5.01
N ALA A 94 -8.79 0.84 5.68
CA ALA A 94 -9.90 -0.07 5.89
C ALA A 94 -11.02 0.69 6.61
N PRO A 95 -12.27 0.63 6.12
CA PRO A 95 -13.38 1.15 6.90
C PRO A 95 -13.39 0.35 8.20
N THR A 96 -13.03 1.00 9.31
CA THR A 96 -13.01 0.42 10.67
C THR A 96 -14.27 -0.43 10.85
N THR A 97 -14.14 -1.72 10.57
CA THR A 97 -15.21 -2.67 10.79
C THR A 97 -15.03 -3.02 12.24
N ASP A 98 -15.77 -2.29 13.06
CA ASP A 98 -15.84 -2.32 14.52
C ASP A 98 -15.14 -1.13 15.22
N GLY A 99 -15.94 -0.36 15.95
CA GLY A 99 -15.50 0.85 16.63
C GLY A 99 -14.53 0.56 17.77
N HIS A 100 -13.26 0.98 17.62
CA HIS A 100 -12.36 1.18 18.75
C HIS A 100 -11.74 2.59 18.74
N LEU A 101 -12.54 3.52 19.27
CA LEU A 101 -12.14 4.71 20.01
C LEU A 101 -10.83 4.52 20.81
N GLN A 102 -9.77 5.32 20.55
CA GLN A 102 -9.24 6.33 21.50
C GLN A 102 -7.82 6.86 21.21
N SER A 103 -7.72 8.20 21.25
CA SER A 103 -6.64 8.99 21.87
C SER A 103 -5.33 9.24 21.12
N PHE A 104 -5.35 10.23 20.22
CA PHE A 104 -4.18 11.09 19.95
C PHE A 104 -4.58 12.57 20.05
N ALA A 105 -5.07 12.98 21.22
CA ALA A 105 -5.26 14.39 21.55
C ALA A 105 -5.24 14.57 23.08
N ASP A 106 -4.08 14.40 23.71
CA ASP A 106 -3.67 15.20 24.87
C ASP A 106 -2.16 14.98 25.17
N ASN A 107 -1.34 16.01 24.92
CA ASN A 107 -0.23 16.44 25.78
C ASN A 107 0.20 17.85 25.38
#